data_AF-A0A9E3IN35-F1
#
_entry.id   AF-A0A9E3IN35-F1
#
_cell.length_a   1.000
_cell.length_b   1.000
_cell.length_c   1.000
_cell.angle_alpha   90.00
_cell.angle_beta   90.00
_cell.angle_gamma   90.00
#
_symmetry.space_group_name_H-M   'P 1'
#
loop_
_entity.id
_entity.type
_entity.pdbx_description
1 polymer ?
#
loop_
_entity_poly.entity_id
_entity_poly.type
_entity_poly.pdbx_seq_one_letter_code
_entity_poly.pdbx_strand_id
1 'polypeptide(L)'
;MKTRITLASVIAAAFFLSHALPAFEDQTGFECFRFCLGILLEPSGAAPLGWMYYGGFAVSNVVFIAICAMLFTSKPVGKKYGTVMLFLSLHTISWMPLNWRNLHEIKPGYYLWLLAYLALTFATVAYRRKPNPNQTSVPMNMAATPPAAHP
;
A
#
# COMPACT_ATOMS: atom_id res chain seq x y z
N MET A 1 15.46 -8.21 -12.37
CA MET A 1 14.80 -9.14 -11.42
C MET A 1 15.50 -9.16 -10.07
N LYS A 2 16.83 -9.38 -9.99
CA LYS A 2 17.61 -9.34 -8.74
C LYS A 2 17.36 -8.08 -7.89
N THR A 3 17.52 -6.88 -8.45
CA THR A 3 17.31 -5.60 -7.74
C THR A 3 15.90 -5.44 -7.16
N ARG A 4 14.86 -5.89 -7.88
CA ARG A 4 13.46 -5.83 -7.43
C ARG A 4 13.23 -6.74 -6.22
N ILE A 5 13.79 -7.95 -6.26
CA ILE A 5 13.70 -8.93 -5.16
C ILE A 5 14.49 -8.43 -3.95
N THR A 6 15.70 -7.89 -4.15
CA THR A 6 16.49 -7.28 -3.07
C THR A 6 15.73 -6.14 -2.41
N LEU A 7 15.15 -5.23 -3.20
CA LEU A 7 14.36 -4.13 -2.66
C LEU A 7 13.13 -4.63 -1.88
N ALA A 8 12.40 -5.61 -2.43
CA ALA A 8 11.26 -6.21 -1.75
C ALA A 8 11.66 -6.86 -0.42
N SER A 9 12.82 -7.52 -0.39
CA SER A 9 13.36 -8.15 0.83
C SER A 9 13.72 -7.11 1.89
N VAL A 10 14.37 -6.01 1.50
CA VAL A 10 14.70 -4.90 2.41
C VAL A 10 13.44 -4.24 2.96
N ILE A 11 12.45 -3.97 2.10
CA ILE A 11 11.17 -3.39 2.50
C ILE A 11 10.43 -4.31 3.48
N ALA A 12 10.36 -5.60 3.19
CA ALA A 12 9.75 -6.58 4.06
C ALA A 12 10.48 -6.66 5.41
N ALA A 13 11.81 -6.74 5.39
CA ALA A 13 12.62 -6.77 6.61
C ALA A 13 12.40 -5.51 7.48
N ALA A 14 12.41 -4.32 6.87
CA ALA A 14 12.13 -3.08 7.57
C ALA A 14 10.74 -3.08 8.20
N PHE A 15 9.72 -3.57 7.48
CA PHE A 15 8.35 -3.68 7.97
C PHE A 15 8.21 -4.68 9.13
N PHE A 16 8.86 -5.84 9.08
CA PHE A 16 8.81 -6.80 10.20
C PHE A 16 9.60 -6.30 11.41
N LEU A 17 10.78 -5.71 11.19
CA LEU A 17 11.57 -5.10 12.25
C LEU A 17 10.83 -3.95 12.93
N SER A 18 10.07 -3.16 12.16
CA SER A 18 9.27 -2.06 12.73
C SER A 18 8.20 -2.55 13.70
N HIS A 19 7.66 -3.75 13.51
CA HIS A 19 6.68 -4.35 14.42
C HIS A 19 7.31 -4.93 15.69
N ALA A 20 8.58 -5.33 15.64
CA ALA A 20 9.32 -5.80 16.81
C ALA A 20 9.80 -4.64 17.70
N LEU A 21 9.91 -3.43 17.15
CA LEU A 21 10.34 -2.24 17.87
C LEU A 21 9.16 -1.55 18.56
N PRO A 22 9.42 -0.80 19.66
CA PRO A 22 8.45 0.14 20.22
C PRO A 22 7.99 1.12 19.14
N ALA A 23 6.68 1.27 18.98
CA ALA A 23 6.06 2.12 17.97
C ALA A 23 5.30 3.30 18.60
N PHE A 24 4.61 3.07 19.71
CA PHE A 24 3.83 4.08 20.43
C PHE A 24 3.85 3.79 21.92
N GLU A 25 4.18 4.79 22.74
CA GLU A 25 4.43 4.63 24.19
C GLU A 25 5.43 3.47 24.42
N ASP A 26 5.06 2.52 25.28
CA ASP A 26 5.82 1.29 25.55
C ASP A 26 5.36 0.10 24.69
N GLN A 27 4.38 0.32 23.79
CA GLN A 27 3.83 -0.73 22.94
C GLN A 27 4.69 -0.93 21.69
N THR A 28 4.94 -2.20 21.39
CA THR A 28 5.55 -2.64 20.13
C THR A 28 4.58 -2.42 18.96
N GLY A 29 5.12 -2.29 17.75
CA GLY A 29 4.26 -2.20 16.56
C GLY A 29 3.36 -3.43 16.38
N PHE A 30 3.77 -4.60 16.85
CA PHE A 30 2.94 -5.81 16.86
C PHE A 30 1.74 -5.68 17.81
N GLU A 31 1.93 -5.11 19.01
CA GLU A 31 0.83 -4.83 19.93
C GLU A 31 -0.13 -3.81 19.37
N CYS A 32 0.38 -2.72 18.76
CA CYS A 32 -0.46 -1.74 18.07
C CYS A 32 -1.27 -2.38 16.93
N PHE A 33 -0.66 -3.29 16.16
CA PHE A 33 -1.36 -4.06 15.12
C PHE A 33 -2.46 -4.95 15.71
N ARG A 34 -2.18 -5.67 16.81
CA ARG A 34 -3.18 -6.52 17.49
C ARG A 34 -4.35 -5.70 18.01
N PHE A 35 -4.10 -4.52 18.56
CA PHE A 35 -5.15 -3.59 18.99
C PHE A 35 -6.04 -3.17 17.80
N CYS A 36 -5.43 -2.74 16.69
CA CYS A 36 -6.15 -2.39 15.47
C CYS A 36 -6.96 -3.55 14.89
N LEU A 37 -6.41 -4.77 14.94
CA LEU A 37 -7.08 -5.99 14.49
C LEU A 37 -8.26 -6.36 15.40
N GLY A 38 -8.12 -6.19 16.72
CA GLY A 38 -9.19 -6.36 17.69
C GLY A 38 -10.37 -5.44 17.39
N ILE A 39 -10.11 -4.14 17.17
CA ILE A 39 -11.16 -3.18 16.76
C ILE A 39 -11.82 -3.61 15.45
N LEU A 40 -11.05 -4.09 14.48
CA LEU A 40 -11.60 -4.53 13.19
C LEU A 40 -12.58 -5.71 13.34
N LEU A 41 -12.22 -6.71 14.13
CA LEU A 41 -12.98 -7.96 14.29
C LEU A 41 -14.14 -7.83 15.27
N GLU A 42 -13.97 -7.02 16.32
CA GLU A 42 -14.96 -6.80 17.38
C GLU A 42 -15.29 -5.30 17.47
N PRO A 43 -16.11 -4.76 16.54
CA PRO A 43 -16.46 -3.34 16.52
C PRO A 43 -17.33 -2.89 17.70
N SER A 44 -17.81 -3.82 18.54
CA SER A 44 -18.73 -3.58 19.64
C SER A 44 -18.07 -2.72 20.74
N GLY A 45 -18.12 -1.41 20.57
CA GLY A 45 -17.58 -0.43 21.52
C GLY A 45 -16.81 0.72 20.86
N ALA A 46 -16.40 0.57 19.60
CA ALA A 46 -15.76 1.64 18.86
C ALA A 46 -16.81 2.53 18.17
N ALA A 47 -16.67 3.85 18.31
CA ALA A 47 -17.40 4.78 17.45
C ALA A 47 -17.10 4.48 15.98
N PRO A 48 -18.05 4.65 15.04
CA PRO A 48 -17.86 4.26 13.64
C PRO A 48 -16.59 4.82 12.99
N LEU A 49 -16.25 6.07 13.29
CA LEU A 49 -15.02 6.71 12.79
C LEU A 49 -13.75 6.09 13.39
N GLY A 50 -13.76 5.74 14.68
CA GLY A 50 -12.64 5.05 15.33
C GLY A 50 -12.46 3.65 14.77
N TRP A 51 -13.57 2.92 14.56
CA TRP A 51 -13.52 1.61 13.91
C TRP A 51 -12.92 1.69 12.50
N MET A 52 -13.37 2.63 11.67
CA MET A 52 -12.83 2.82 10.32
C MET A 52 -11.34 3.18 10.34
N TYR A 53 -10.93 4.07 11.25
CA TYR A 53 -9.55 4.54 11.34
C TYR A 53 -8.59 3.43 11.83
N TYR A 54 -8.83 2.89 13.03
CA TYR A 54 -7.96 1.85 13.60
C TYR A 54 -8.09 0.52 12.86
N GLY A 55 -9.30 0.10 12.47
CA GLY A 55 -9.49 -1.08 11.63
C GLY A 55 -8.83 -0.91 10.26
N GLY A 56 -8.82 0.32 9.72
CA GLY A 56 -8.08 0.68 8.52
C GLY A 56 -6.59 0.39 8.63
N PHE A 57 -5.95 0.55 9.79
CA PHE A 57 -4.55 0.17 10.00
C PHE A 57 -4.31 -1.34 9.93
N ALA A 58 -5.20 -2.15 10.50
CA ALA A 58 -5.10 -3.60 10.38
C ALA A 58 -5.17 -4.03 8.91
N VAL A 59 -6.16 -3.52 8.17
CA VAL A 59 -6.30 -3.76 6.73
C VAL A 59 -5.07 -3.27 5.96
N SER A 60 -4.56 -2.08 6.28
CA SER A 60 -3.39 -1.49 5.62
C SER A 60 -2.17 -2.40 5.72
N ASN A 61 -1.91 -2.99 6.89
CA ASN A 61 -0.77 -3.88 7.12
C ASN A 61 -0.88 -5.18 6.30
N VAL A 62 -2.09 -5.75 6.21
CA VAL A 62 -2.35 -6.94 5.38
C VAL A 62 -2.16 -6.63 3.90
N VAL A 63 -2.70 -5.50 3.42
CA VAL A 63 -2.55 -5.05 2.03
C VAL A 63 -1.08 -4.75 1.70
N PHE A 64 -0.33 -4.18 2.64
CA PHE A 64 1.11 -3.97 2.49
C PHE A 64 1.85 -5.27 2.19
N ILE A 65 1.63 -6.32 2.99
CA ILE A 65 2.27 -7.62 2.79
C ILE A 65 1.88 -8.21 1.43
N ALA A 66 0.60 -8.15 1.05
CA ALA A 66 0.14 -8.65 -0.24
C ALA A 66 0.81 -7.93 -1.43
N ILE A 67 0.94 -6.60 -1.36
CA ILE A 67 1.60 -5.81 -2.41
C ILE A 67 3.11 -6.02 -2.42
N CYS A 68 3.73 -6.12 -1.25
CA CYS A 68 5.15 -6.46 -1.12
C CYS A 68 5.44 -7.84 -1.73
N ALA A 69 4.60 -8.85 -1.44
CA ALA A 69 4.70 -10.19 -2.01
C ALA A 69 4.65 -10.18 -3.55
N MET A 70 3.80 -9.32 -4.15
CA MET A 70 3.76 -9.16 -5.61
C MET A 70 5.09 -8.66 -6.20
N LEU A 71 5.93 -7.95 -5.44
CA LEU A 71 7.26 -7.54 -5.90
C LEU A 71 8.23 -8.72 -6.08
N PHE A 72 8.00 -9.86 -5.42
CA PHE A 72 8.77 -11.08 -5.65
C PHE A 72 8.37 -11.82 -6.93
N THR A 73 7.20 -11.50 -7.49
CA THR A 73 6.73 -12.09 -8.75
C THR A 73 7.25 -11.32 -9.97
N SER A 74 7.35 -12.00 -11.11
CA SER A 74 7.67 -11.34 -12.39
C SER A 74 6.51 -10.53 -12.97
N LYS A 75 5.34 -10.51 -12.32
CA LYS A 75 4.16 -9.80 -12.82
C LYS A 75 4.35 -8.28 -12.66
N PRO A 76 3.85 -7.48 -13.63
CA PRO A 76 3.89 -6.04 -13.51
C PRO A 76 2.96 -5.55 -12.40
N VAL A 77 3.40 -4.54 -11.64
CA VAL A 77 2.56 -3.87 -10.66
C VAL A 77 1.75 -2.80 -11.37
N GLY A 78 0.43 -2.98 -11.41
CA GLY A 78 -0.49 -2.03 -12.03
C GLY A 78 -0.56 -0.67 -11.30
N LYS A 79 -0.95 0.38 -12.02
CA LYS A 79 -1.09 1.77 -11.50
C LYS A 79 -1.93 1.83 -10.22
N LYS A 80 -3.00 1.03 -10.14
CA LYS A 80 -3.90 0.94 -9.00
C LYS A 80 -3.19 0.63 -7.68
N TYR A 81 -2.16 -0.22 -7.69
CA TYR A 81 -1.46 -0.59 -6.46
C TYR A 81 -0.59 0.56 -5.94
N GLY A 82 0.02 1.35 -6.83
CA GLY A 82 0.73 2.56 -6.41
C GLY A 82 -0.22 3.61 -5.81
N THR A 83 -1.43 3.74 -6.37
CA THR A 83 -2.46 4.62 -5.78
C THR A 83 -2.93 4.11 -4.42
N VAL A 84 -3.21 2.81 -4.29
CA VAL A 84 -3.56 2.20 -2.99
C VAL A 84 -2.44 2.44 -1.99
N MET A 85 -1.19 2.12 -2.33
CA MET A 85 -0.05 2.30 -1.44
C MET A 85 0.14 3.76 -1.02
N LEU A 86 -0.07 4.73 -1.92
CA LEU A 86 -0.06 6.14 -1.57
C LEU A 86 -1.13 6.48 -0.52
N PHE A 87 -2.37 6.01 -0.70
CA PHE A 87 -3.42 6.20 0.30
C PHE A 87 -3.05 5.57 1.64
N LEU A 88 -2.50 4.35 1.65
CA LEU A 88 -2.07 3.70 2.89
C LEU A 88 -0.91 4.46 3.55
N SER A 89 0.06 4.97 2.78
CA SER A 89 1.13 5.82 3.31
C SER A 89 0.58 7.10 3.93
N LEU A 90 -0.37 7.77 3.28
CA LEU A 90 -1.02 8.97 3.83
C LEU A 90 -1.80 8.64 5.10
N HIS A 91 -2.48 7.50 5.13
CA HIS A 91 -3.17 7.01 6.33
C HIS A 91 -2.17 6.76 7.47
N THR A 92 -1.01 6.13 7.20
CA THR A 92 0.06 6.00 8.20
C THR A 92 0.61 7.33 8.66
N ILE A 93 0.89 8.26 7.74
CA ILE A 93 1.37 9.61 8.07
C ILE A 93 0.38 10.36 8.97
N SER A 94 -0.92 10.14 8.79
CA SER A 94 -1.97 10.82 9.56
C SER A 94 -1.88 10.58 11.08
N TRP A 95 -1.17 9.53 11.51
CA TRP A 95 -0.96 9.25 12.93
C TRP A 95 -0.17 10.36 13.64
N MET A 96 0.81 10.97 12.97
CA MET A 96 1.61 12.06 13.54
C MET A 96 0.78 13.30 13.89
N PRO A 97 0.01 13.93 12.97
CA PRO A 97 -0.78 15.10 13.31
C PRO A 97 -1.88 14.79 14.33
N LEU A 98 -2.43 13.57 14.34
CA LEU A 98 -3.39 13.16 15.37
C LEU A 98 -2.77 13.08 16.77
N ASN A 99 -1.48 12.77 16.85
CA ASN A 99 -0.71 12.72 18.09
C ASN A 99 0.23 13.92 18.26
N TRP A 100 -0.07 15.08 17.64
CA TRP A 100 0.83 16.24 17.64
C TRP A 100 1.18 16.74 19.07
N ARG A 101 0.24 16.60 20.02
CA ARG A 101 0.50 16.95 21.44
C ARG A 101 1.37 15.93 22.17
N ASN A 102 1.44 14.71 21.65
CA ASN A 102 2.08 13.56 22.26
C ASN A 102 3.19 12.98 21.37
N LEU A 103 3.86 13.80 20.57
CA LEU A 103 4.89 13.31 19.62
C LEU A 103 6.04 12.54 20.30
N HIS A 104 6.29 12.80 21.58
CA HIS A 104 7.30 12.10 22.38
C HIS A 104 6.94 10.62 22.68
N GLU A 105 5.66 10.26 22.54
CA GLU A 105 5.17 8.89 22.62
C GLU A 105 5.44 8.11 21.33
N ILE A 106 5.66 8.79 20.20
CA ILE A 106 5.98 8.13 18.92
C ILE A 106 7.43 7.63 18.95
N LYS A 107 7.61 6.32 18.78
CA LYS A 107 8.90 5.63 18.94
C LYS A 107 9.51 5.22 17.59
N PRO A 108 10.80 4.79 17.55
CA PRO A 108 11.50 4.43 16.32
C PRO A 108 10.78 3.40 15.43
N GLY A 109 10.04 2.46 16.01
CA GLY A 109 9.26 1.47 15.28
C GLY A 109 8.23 2.11 14.35
N TYR A 110 7.55 3.18 14.76
CA TYR A 110 6.62 3.90 13.90
C TYR A 110 7.32 4.52 12.69
N TYR A 111 8.47 5.16 12.87
CA TYR A 111 9.19 5.80 11.77
C TYR A 111 9.72 4.77 10.77
N LEU A 112 10.21 3.62 11.25
CA LEU A 112 10.65 2.53 10.37
C LEU A 112 9.46 1.92 9.60
N TRP A 113 8.31 1.79 10.26
CA TRP A 113 7.06 1.34 9.64
C TRP A 113 6.60 2.29 8.53
N LEU A 114 6.61 3.60 8.80
CA LEU A 114 6.31 4.65 7.82
C LEU A 114 7.28 4.61 6.63
N LEU A 115 8.58 4.47 6.89
CA LEU A 115 9.58 4.34 5.83
C LEU A 115 9.34 3.11 4.96
N ALA A 116 8.91 1.99 5.53
CA ALA A 116 8.55 0.80 4.77
C ALA A 116 7.37 1.08 3.83
N TYR A 117 6.32 1.77 4.31
CA TYR A 117 5.19 2.21 3.47
C TYR A 117 5.63 3.10 2.32
N LEU A 118 6.43 4.14 2.60
CA LEU A 118 6.93 5.06 1.58
C LEU A 118 7.83 4.35 0.56
N ALA A 119 8.70 3.46 1.01
CA ALA A 119 9.56 2.66 0.14
C ALA A 119 8.75 1.74 -0.77
N LEU A 120 7.68 1.11 -0.26
CA LEU A 120 6.81 0.28 -1.07
C LEU A 120 5.98 1.12 -2.06
N THR A 121 5.49 2.29 -1.65
CA THR A 121 4.84 3.25 -2.55
C THR A 121 5.79 3.64 -3.69
N PHE A 122 7.03 4.00 -3.38
CA PHE A 122 8.04 4.32 -4.39
C PHE A 122 8.31 3.14 -5.32
N ALA A 123 8.53 1.93 -4.76
CA ALA A 123 8.79 0.73 -5.55
C ALA A 123 7.65 0.40 -6.51
N THR A 124 6.39 0.50 -6.05
CA THR A 124 5.21 0.23 -6.88
C THR A 124 4.98 1.27 -7.97
N VAL A 125 5.45 2.51 -7.78
CA VAL A 125 5.45 3.56 -8.82
C VAL A 125 6.61 3.38 -9.80
N ALA A 126 7.81 3.10 -9.30
CA ALA A 126 9.02 2.97 -10.11
C ALA A 126 9.01 1.71 -11.00
N TYR A 127 8.47 0.59 -10.52
CA TYR A 127 8.36 -0.66 -11.28
C TYR A 127 7.10 -0.75 -12.16
N ARG A 128 6.42 0.37 -12.41
CA ARG A 128 5.39 0.42 -13.44
C ARG A 128 6.03 0.06 -14.79
N ARG A 129 5.46 -0.90 -15.51
CA ARG A 129 5.81 -1.11 -16.92
C ARG A 129 5.56 0.22 -17.65
N LYS A 130 6.58 0.77 -18.30
CA LYS A 130 6.34 1.80 -19.32
C LYS A 130 5.40 1.19 -20.36
N PRO A 131 4.35 1.90 -20.81
CA PRO A 131 3.55 1.45 -21.94
C PRO A 131 4.51 1.15 -23.09
N ASN A 132 4.33 0.01 -23.76
CA ASN A 132 5.12 -0.31 -24.94
C ASN A 132 4.74 0.71 -26.03
N PRO A 133 5.66 1.58 -26.52
CA PRO A 133 5.32 2.58 -27.52
C PRO A 133 4.76 1.97 -28.82
N ASN A 134 5.03 0.69 -29.08
CA ASN A 134 4.54 -0.04 -30.25
C ASN A 134 3.06 -0.49 -30.17
N GLN A 135 2.30 -0.08 -29.15
CA GLN A 135 0.86 -0.37 -29.06
C GLN A 135 -0.05 0.79 -29.53
N THR A 136 0.54 1.82 -30.16
CA THR A 136 -0.19 3.00 -30.65
C THR A 136 -0.22 3.05 -32.17
N SER A 137 -0.91 2.11 -32.82
CA SER A 137 -1.51 2.30 -34.16
C SER A 137 -2.22 1.03 -34.63
N VAL A 138 -3.44 0.80 -34.13
CA VAL A 138 -4.44 0.19 -35.02
C VAL A 138 -5.19 1.39 -35.62
N PRO A 139 -5.00 1.74 -36.90
CA PRO A 139 -5.84 2.74 -37.53
C PRO A 139 -7.27 2.19 -37.55
N MET A 140 -8.14 2.87 -36.82
CA MET A 140 -9.59 2.71 -36.92
C MET A 140 -10.03 3.40 -38.23
N ASN A 141 -9.89 2.71 -39.36
CA ASN A 141 -10.55 3.04 -40.63
C ASN A 141 -11.26 1.77 -41.10
N MET A 142 -12.58 1.70 -40.91
CA MET A 142 -13.58 1.97 -41.95
C MET A 142 -13.56 0.95 -43.10
N ALA A 143 -14.52 0.03 -43.06
CA ALA A 143 -15.18 -0.48 -44.25
C ALA A 143 -16.65 -0.70 -43.90
N ALA A 144 -17.41 0.39 -43.89
CA ALA A 144 -18.86 0.32 -44.03
C ALA A 144 -19.15 -0.04 -45.49
N THR A 145 -19.56 -1.27 -45.74
CA THR A 145 -20.01 -1.75 -47.05
C THR A 145 -21.34 -1.07 -47.39
N PRO A 146 -21.49 -0.37 -48.52
CA PRO A 146 -22.80 0.09 -48.96
C PRO A 146 -23.63 -1.09 -49.45
N PRO A 147 -24.97 -1.10 -49.25
CA PRO A 147 -25.81 -2.15 -49.79
C PRO A 147 -25.87 -2.03 -51.31
N ALA A 148 -25.64 -3.16 -51.99
CA ALA A 148 -25.80 -3.29 -53.43
C ALA A 148 -27.28 -3.07 -53.81
N ALA A 149 -27.52 -2.09 -54.67
CA ALA A 149 -28.76 -1.99 -55.41
C ALA A 149 -28.81 -3.14 -56.43
N HIS A 150 -29.89 -3.91 -56.41
CA HIS A 150 -30.21 -4.89 -57.45
C HIS A 150 -31.46 -4.43 -58.22
N PRO A 151 -31.55 -4.79 -59.52
CA PRO A 151 -32.36 -4.13 -60.56
C PRO A 151 -33.86 -4.37 -60.47
#